data_AF-K2FC00-F1
#
_entry.id   AF-K2FC00-F1
#
_cell.length_a   1.000
_cell.length_b   1.000
_cell.length_c   1.000
_cell.angle_alpha   90.00
_cell.angle_beta   90.00
_cell.angle_gamma   90.00
#
_symmetry.space_group_name_H-M   'P 1'
#
loop_
_entity.id
_entity.type
_entity.pdbx_description
1 polymer ?
#
loop_
_entity_poly.entity_id
_entity_poly.type
_entity_poly.pdbx_seq_one_letter_code
_entity_poly.pdbx_strand_id
1 'polypeptide(L)'
;MKTQFSKTESYKPRNDKEKFLVKAFLKLKTEKEMVFFLRDILTLPEIEEFANRLEIAKQLLKSVSYQKIAKKTGVSTTTVTRVAHWLFKGCGGYQKVLS
;
A
#
# COMPACT_ATOMS: atom_id res chain seq x y z
N MET A 1 16.66 18.50 -6.32
CA MET A 1 15.98 18.67 -5.03
C MET A 1 16.44 17.53 -4.11
N LYS A 2 17.37 17.78 -3.18
CA LYS A 2 17.88 16.77 -2.25
C LYS A 2 16.99 16.80 -1.01
N THR A 3 16.06 15.87 -0.89
CA THR A 3 15.27 15.74 0.34
C THR A 3 16.02 14.80 1.28
N GLN A 4 16.60 15.36 2.34
CA GLN A 4 17.06 14.60 3.51
C GLN A 4 15.88 13.83 4.11
N PHE A 5 15.92 12.49 4.12
CA PHE A 5 14.92 11.66 4.77
C PHE A 5 15.55 11.00 6.00
N SER A 6 15.34 11.59 7.19
CA SER A 6 16.10 11.21 8.39
C SER A 6 15.35 10.33 9.42
N LYS A 7 14.20 9.72 9.09
CA LYS A 7 13.58 8.67 9.91
C LYS A 7 12.53 7.90 9.10
N THR A 8 12.72 6.59 8.95
CA THR A 8 11.71 5.66 8.43
C THR A 8 10.76 5.29 9.57
N GLU A 9 9.46 5.39 9.35
CA GLU A 9 8.47 4.83 10.28
C GLU A 9 8.74 3.34 10.49
N SER A 10 8.44 2.83 11.69
CA SER A 10 8.53 1.41 12.01
C SER A 10 7.21 0.92 12.56
N TYR A 11 6.72 -0.20 12.04
CA TYR A 11 5.50 -0.83 12.52
C TYR A 11 5.80 -2.24 13.03
N LYS A 12 5.25 -2.58 14.19
CA LYS A 12 5.29 -3.91 14.78
C LYS A 12 3.86 -4.37 15.07
N PRO A 13 3.49 -5.63 14.77
CA PRO A 13 2.19 -6.17 15.14
C PRO A 13 1.92 -6.01 16.64
N ARG A 14 0.76 -5.46 16.99
CA ARG A 14 0.39 -5.03 18.34
C ARG A 14 -0.13 -6.17 19.21
N ASN A 15 -0.65 -7.23 18.59
CA ASN A 15 -1.24 -8.37 19.26
C ASN A 15 -1.07 -9.65 18.43
N ASP A 16 -1.46 -10.79 18.98
CA ASP A 16 -1.29 -12.08 18.31
C ASP A 16 -2.18 -12.26 17.08
N LYS A 17 -3.33 -11.56 17.02
CA LYS A 17 -4.19 -11.56 15.83
C LYS A 17 -3.49 -10.92 14.64
N GLU A 18 -2.83 -9.77 14.83
CA GLU A 18 -2.04 -9.11 13.78
C GLU A 18 -0.82 -9.94 13.37
N LYS A 19 -0.12 -10.57 14.32
CA LYS A 19 0.99 -11.49 14.00
C LYS A 19 0.50 -12.68 13.19
N PHE A 20 -0.65 -13.24 13.54
CA PHE A 20 -1.24 -14.37 12.83
C PHE A 20 -1.63 -13.98 11.40
N LEU A 21 -2.25 -12.81 11.21
CA LEU A 21 -2.57 -12.28 9.89
C LEU A 21 -1.33 -12.20 8.99
N VAL A 22 -0.23 -11.61 9.47
CA VAL A 22 1.03 -11.55 8.70
C VAL A 22 1.54 -12.95 8.34
N LYS A 23 1.51 -13.89 9.29
CA LYS A 23 1.91 -15.28 9.03
C LYS A 23 1.00 -15.97 8.00
N ALA A 24 -0.30 -15.67 8.00
CA ALA A 24 -1.24 -16.23 7.03
C ALA A 24 -0.90 -15.78 5.59
N PHE A 25 -0.61 -14.48 5.39
CA PHE A 25 -0.17 -13.97 4.08
C PHE A 25 1.10 -14.66 3.57
N LEU A 26 2.05 -15.01 4.45
CA LEU A 26 3.30 -15.69 4.07
C LEU A 26 3.14 -17.17 3.70
N LYS A 27 2.00 -17.80 4.06
CA LYS A 27 1.73 -19.20 3.70
C LYS A 27 1.35 -19.37 2.23
N LEU A 28 0.72 -18.37 1.64
CA LEU A 28 0.22 -18.38 0.27
C LEU A 28 1.40 -18.38 -0.72
N LYS A 29 1.35 -19.23 -1.75
CA LYS A 29 2.44 -19.45 -2.72
C LYS A 29 2.06 -19.08 -4.14
N THR A 30 0.77 -19.01 -4.45
CA THR A 30 0.28 -18.71 -5.80
C THR A 30 -0.63 -17.50 -5.83
N GLU A 31 -0.73 -16.86 -7.00
CA GLU A 31 -1.65 -15.74 -7.21
C GLU A 31 -3.11 -16.16 -6.98
N LYS A 32 -3.50 -17.36 -7.42
CA LYS A 32 -4.85 -17.90 -7.22
C LYS A 32 -5.21 -18.03 -5.73
N GLU A 33 -4.29 -18.56 -4.92
CA GLU A 33 -4.48 -18.65 -3.47
C GLU A 33 -4.65 -17.26 -2.84
N MET A 34 -3.85 -16.29 -3.27
CA MET A 34 -3.95 -14.91 -2.79
C MET A 34 -5.27 -14.26 -3.16
N VAL A 35 -5.74 -14.43 -4.40
CA VAL A 35 -7.01 -13.86 -4.87
C VAL A 35 -8.18 -14.39 -4.05
N PHE A 36 -8.24 -15.70 -3.80
CA PHE A 36 -9.30 -16.30 -2.98
C PHE A 36 -9.22 -15.81 -1.53
N PHE A 37 -8.03 -15.83 -0.93
CA PHE A 37 -7.85 -15.36 0.44
C PHE A 37 -8.25 -13.89 0.62
N LEU A 38 -7.84 -13.00 -0.30
CA LEU A 38 -8.23 -11.59 -0.26
C LEU A 38 -9.74 -11.41 -0.38
N ARG A 39 -10.42 -12.18 -1.24
CA ARG A 39 -11.88 -12.13 -1.39
C ARG A 39 -12.62 -12.63 -0.13
N ASP A 40 -12.05 -13.60 0.59
CA ASP A 40 -12.64 -14.14 1.82
C ASP A 40 -12.57 -13.15 2.99
N ILE A 41 -11.44 -12.43 3.14
CA ILE A 41 -11.22 -11.55 4.30
C ILE A 41 -11.56 -10.07 4.05
N LEU A 42 -11.63 -9.64 2.79
CA LEU A 42 -11.94 -8.25 2.42
C LEU A 42 -13.29 -8.17 1.70
N THR A 43 -13.97 -7.03 1.83
CA THR A 43 -15.10 -6.65 0.99
C THR A 43 -14.64 -6.12 -0.37
N LEU A 44 -15.54 -6.06 -1.36
CA LEU A 44 -15.19 -5.54 -2.69
C LEU A 44 -14.64 -4.10 -2.65
N PRO A 45 -15.24 -3.15 -1.88
CA PRO A 45 -14.69 -1.80 -1.77
C PRO A 45 -13.31 -1.75 -1.11
N GLU A 46 -13.02 -2.64 -0.16
CA GLU A 46 -11.70 -2.71 0.48
C GLU A 46 -10.62 -3.21 -0.48
N ILE A 47 -10.95 -4.18 -1.34
CA ILE A 47 -10.05 -4.65 -2.40
C ILE A 47 -9.74 -3.51 -3.37
N GLU A 48 -10.76 -2.77 -3.81
CA GLU A 48 -10.59 -1.62 -4.69
C GLU A 48 -9.72 -0.53 -4.05
N GLU A 49 -9.97 -0.21 -2.77
CA GLU A 49 -9.18 0.75 -2.01
C GLU A 49 -7.71 0.33 -1.90
N PHE A 50 -7.42 -0.96 -1.67
CA PHE A 50 -6.04 -1.45 -1.57
C PHE A 50 -5.35 -1.45 -2.94
N ALA A 51 -6.07 -1.82 -4.00
CA ALA A 51 -5.58 -1.73 -5.37
C ALA A 51 -5.24 -0.28 -5.77
N ASN A 52 -6.14 0.66 -5.44
CA ASN A 52 -5.92 2.09 -5.68
C ASN A 52 -4.68 2.61 -4.95
N ARG A 53 -4.45 2.21 -3.69
CA ARG A 53 -3.23 2.59 -2.95
C ARG A 53 -1.95 2.14 -3.65
N LEU A 54 -1.93 0.91 -4.18
CA LEU A 54 -0.79 0.39 -4.91
C LEU A 54 -0.56 1.11 -6.25
N GLU A 55 -1.63 1.39 -7.01
CA GLU A 55 -1.55 2.17 -8.26
C GLU A 55 -1.10 3.61 -8.00
N ILE A 56 -1.61 4.27 -6.96
CA ILE A 56 -1.16 5.60 -6.53
C ILE A 56 0.35 5.58 -6.25
N ALA A 57 0.83 4.62 -5.45
CA ALA A 57 2.25 4.50 -5.13
C ALA A 57 3.10 4.32 -6.40
N LYS A 58 2.66 3.45 -7.33
CA LYS A 58 3.32 3.25 -8.63
C LYS A 58 3.37 4.53 -9.47
N GLN A 59 2.31 5.33 -9.51
CA GLN A 59 2.28 6.60 -10.25
C GLN A 59 3.13 7.68 -9.59
N LEU A 60 3.18 7.72 -8.25
CA LEU A 60 4.04 8.65 -7.50
C LEU A 60 5.53 8.39 -7.76
N LEU A 61 5.95 7.13 -7.85
CA LEU A 61 7.32 6.77 -8.25
C LEU A 61 7.66 7.23 -9.68
N LYS A 62 6.65 7.35 -10.56
CA LYS A 62 6.78 7.92 -11.90
C LYS A 62 6.68 9.45 -11.93
N SER A 63 6.72 10.12 -10.78
CA SER A 63 6.62 11.58 -10.64
C SER A 63 5.33 12.19 -11.24
N VAL A 64 4.24 11.42 -11.30
CA VAL A 64 2.94 11.94 -11.76
C VAL A 64 2.36 12.88 -10.70
N SER A 65 1.73 13.98 -11.14
CA SER A 65 1.16 14.96 -10.23
C SER A 65 -0.04 14.41 -9.44
N TYR A 66 -0.20 14.89 -8.21
CA TYR A 66 -1.23 14.41 -7.27
C TYR A 66 -2.65 14.57 -7.84
N GLN A 67 -2.91 15.67 -8.55
CA GLN A 67 -4.20 15.93 -9.19
C GLN A 67 -4.50 14.93 -10.32
N LYS A 68 -3.49 14.59 -11.15
CA LYS A 68 -3.66 13.60 -12.22
C LYS A 68 -3.91 12.21 -11.66
N ILE A 69 -3.22 11.86 -10.57
CA ILE A 69 -3.40 10.57 -9.88
C ILE A 69 -4.83 10.50 -9.32
N ALA A 70 -5.26 11.50 -8.55
CA ALA A 70 -6.61 11.57 -7.98
C ALA A 70 -7.70 11.42 -9.05
N LYS A 71 -7.55 12.14 -10.18
CA LYS A 71 -8.48 12.04 -11.32
C LYS A 71 -8.49 10.64 -11.94
N LYS A 72 -7.33 9.99 -12.07
CA LYS A 72 -7.21 8.66 -12.70
C LYS A 72 -7.77 7.55 -11.82
N THR A 73 -7.49 7.58 -10.52
CA THR A 73 -7.89 6.52 -9.57
C THR A 73 -9.24 6.79 -8.91
N GLY A 74 -9.88 7.92 -9.19
CA GLY A 74 -11.18 8.29 -8.60
C GLY A 74 -11.13 8.63 -7.10
N VAL A 75 -9.94 8.73 -6.51
CA VAL A 75 -9.77 9.01 -5.07
C VAL A 75 -9.53 10.51 -4.83
N SER A 76 -9.74 10.96 -3.59
CA SER A 76 -9.41 12.33 -3.20
C SER A 76 -7.90 12.59 -3.18
N THR A 77 -7.50 13.83 -3.41
CA THR A 77 -6.10 14.28 -3.27
C THR A 77 -5.57 14.03 -1.85
N THR A 78 -6.42 14.11 -0.82
CA THR A 78 -6.08 13.74 0.56
C THR A 78 -5.64 12.28 0.68
N THR A 79 -6.30 11.35 -0.03
CA THR A 79 -5.88 9.94 -0.09
C THR A 79 -4.53 9.80 -0.78
N VAL A 80 -4.30 10.49 -1.90
CA VAL A 80 -3.00 10.49 -2.58
C VAL A 80 -1.88 10.98 -1.65
N THR A 81 -2.11 12.05 -0.90
CA THR A 81 -1.15 12.58 0.08
C THR A 81 -0.82 11.59 1.19
N ARG A 82 -1.82 10.87 1.72
CA ARG A 82 -1.57 9.82 2.72
C ARG A 82 -0.73 8.68 2.15
N VAL A 83 -1.02 8.23 0.93
CA VAL A 83 -0.19 7.20 0.28
C VAL A 83 1.23 7.69 0.05
N ALA A 84 1.41 8.93 -0.43
CA ALA A 84 2.73 9.51 -0.62
C ALA A 84 3.55 9.58 0.66
N HIS A 85 2.91 9.93 1.79
CA HIS A 85 3.57 9.91 3.09
C HIS A 85 4.12 8.52 3.43
N TRP A 86 3.29 7.48 3.36
CA TRP A 86 3.71 6.11 3.65
C TRP A 86 4.67 5.52 2.61
N LEU A 87 4.59 5.96 1.36
CA LEU A 87 5.57 5.62 0.34
C LEU A 87 6.93 6.19 0.72
N PHE A 88 7.07 7.50 0.90
CA PHE A 88 8.39 8.13 1.03
C PHE A 88 8.96 8.14 2.45
N LYS A 89 8.12 8.04 3.48
CA LYS A 89 8.52 8.13 4.90
C LYS A 89 8.07 6.94 5.75
N GLY A 90 7.34 5.98 5.16
CA GLY A 90 6.79 4.84 5.88
C GLY A 90 7.78 3.71 6.15
N CYS A 91 7.24 2.51 6.38
CA CYS A 91 7.98 1.31 6.76
C CYS A 91 8.74 0.62 5.62
N GLY A 92 8.85 1.23 4.44
CA GLY A 92 9.58 0.65 3.29
C GLY A 92 8.86 -0.46 2.51
N GLY A 93 7.62 -0.82 2.89
CA GLY A 93 6.88 -1.93 2.28
C GLY A 93 6.56 -1.70 0.80
N TYR A 94 6.21 -0.48 0.41
CA TYR A 94 5.95 -0.14 -1.00
C TYR A 94 7.20 -0.31 -1.86
N GLN A 95 8.36 0.16 -1.38
CA GLN A 95 9.63 0.01 -2.11
C GLN A 95 9.92 -1.46 -2.38
N LYS A 96 9.76 -2.33 -1.38
CA LYS A 96 10.05 -3.76 -1.52
C LYS A 96 9.21 -4.47 -2.58
N VAL A 97 8.01 -3.98 -2.86
CA VAL A 97 7.08 -4.58 -3.84
C VAL A 97 7.17 -3.92 -5.21
N LEU A 98 7.50 -2.62 -5.28
CA LEU A 98 7.49 -1.82 -6.51
C LEU A 98 8.88 -1.55 -7.11
N SER A 99 9.96 -1.86 -6.38
CA SER A 99 11.36 -1.72 -6.86
C SER A 99 11.74 -2.77 -7.88
#